data_AF-A0A8X6SYZ1-F1
#
_entry.id   AF-A0A8X6SYZ1-F1
#
_cell.length_a   1.000
_cell.length_b   1.000
_cell.length_c   1.000
_cell.angle_alpha   90.00
_cell.angle_beta   90.00
_cell.angle_gamma   90.00
#
_symmetry.space_group_name_H-M   'P 1'
#
loop_
_entity.id
_entity.type
_entity.pdbx_description
1 polymer ?
#
loop_
_entity_poly.entity_id
_entity_poly.type
_entity_poly.pdbx_seq_one_letter_code
_entity_poly.pdbx_strand_id
1 'polypeptide(L)' 'MQFIPGPLTVEWEGLQANIVRPDVQATNGIIHVIDRVMMKRRDLTKSGTVSWCPSAMSLISLLLFVFIKAKL' A
#
# COMPACT_ATOMS: atom_id res chain seq x y z
N MET A 1 34.70 7.08 8.70
CA MET A 1 33.30 7.53 8.62
C MET A 1 33.35 9.01 8.23
N GLN A 2 33.39 9.30 6.94
CA GLN A 2 33.53 10.68 6.47
C GLN A 2 32.16 11.33 6.45
N PHE A 3 32.02 12.37 7.27
CA PHE A 3 30.90 13.30 7.25
C PHE A 3 30.99 14.07 5.92
N ILE A 4 30.13 13.76 4.94
CA ILE A 4 29.99 14.58 3.73
C ILE A 4 29.03 15.72 4.08
N PRO A 5 29.48 16.99 4.12
CA PRO A 5 28.64 18.11 4.46
C PRO A 5 27.79 18.50 3.25
N GLY A 6 26.69 17.79 3.05
CA GLY A 6 25.66 18.10 2.06
C GLY A 6 24.38 17.35 2.42
N PRO A 7 23.19 17.89 2.08
CA PRO A 7 21.95 17.13 2.24
C PRO A 7 22.06 15.86 1.38
N LEU A 8 22.13 14.71 2.04
CA LEU A 8 22.18 13.42 1.37
C LEU A 8 20.78 13.12 0.85
N THR A 9 20.55 13.38 -0.43
CA THR A 9 19.28 13.10 -1.10
C THR A 9 19.42 11.91 -2.01
N VAL A 10 18.43 11.02 -2.00
CA VAL A 10 18.31 9.92 -2.96
C VAL A 10 17.20 10.24 -3.95
N GLU A 11 17.47 10.02 -5.24
CA GLU A 11 16.49 10.18 -6.29
C GLU A 11 16.07 8.80 -6.84
N TRP A 12 14.76 8.58 -6.96
CA TRP A 12 14.19 7.40 -7.58
C TRP A 12 13.09 7.79 -8.57
N GLU A 13 13.36 7.59 -9.87
CA GLU A 13 12.43 7.91 -10.97
C GLU A 13 11.75 9.29 -10.87
N GLY A 14 12.52 10.33 -10.49
CA GLY A 14 12.06 11.71 -10.29
C GLY A 14 11.51 12.03 -8.89
N LEU A 15 11.49 11.06 -7.96
CA LEU A 15 11.15 11.27 -6.56
C LEU A 15 12.42 11.46 -5.74
N GLN A 16 12.54 12.60 -5.07
CA GLN A 16 13.65 12.88 -4.15
C GLN A 16 13.22 12.61 -2.69
N ALA A 17 14.06 11.89 -1.94
CA ALA A 17 13.92 11.69 -0.50
C ALA A 17 15.21 12.10 0.21
N ASN A 18 15.06 12.68 1.40
CA ASN A 18 16.20 13.05 2.22
C ASN A 18 16.59 11.87 3.10
N ILE A 19 17.90 11.62 3.22
CA ILE A 19 18.45 10.67 4.18
C ILE A 19 18.51 11.37 5.54
N VAL A 20 17.67 10.89 6.46
CA VAL A 20 17.59 11.37 7.84
C VAL A 20 18.72 10.78 8.69
N ARG A 21 19.08 9.51 8.43
CA ARG A 21 20.18 8.84 9.13
C ARG A 21 20.96 7.94 8.18
N PRO A 22 22.17 8.36 7.76
CA PRO A 22 23.04 7.52 6.94
C PRO A 22 23.75 6.45 7.78
N ASP A 23 24.27 5.42 7.11
CA ASP A 23 25.31 4.51 7.61
C ASP A 23 24.97 3.71 8.87
N VAL A 24 23.73 3.24 9.00
CA VAL A 24 23.34 2.34 10.10
C VAL A 24 23.89 0.95 9.82
N GLN A 25 24.84 0.49 10.64
CA GLN A 25 25.42 -0.84 10.53
C GLN A 25 24.36 -1.92 10.77
N ALA A 26 24.27 -2.87 9.84
CA ALA A 26 23.47 -4.07 9.95
C ALA A 26 24.38 -5.29 9.76
N THR A 27 23.91 -6.47 10.20
CA THR A 27 24.69 -7.72 10.17
C THR A 27 25.27 -8.05 8.80
N ASN A 28 24.56 -7.70 7.73
CA ASN A 28 24.94 -8.02 6.35
C ASN A 28 25.00 -6.79 5.42
N GLY A 29 25.12 -5.57 5.96
CA GLY A 29 25.14 -4.38 5.11
C GLY A 29 24.95 -3.07 5.86
N ILE A 30 24.53 -2.05 5.10
CA ILE A 30 24.33 -0.69 5.57
C ILE A 30 22.89 -0.28 5.27
N ILE A 31 22.22 0.31 6.27
CA ILE A 31 20.87 0.86 6.15
C ILE A 31 20.95 2.39 6.18
N HIS A 32 20.25 3.03 5.26
CA HIS A 32 20.03 4.48 5.26
C HIS A 32 18.55 4.76 5.51
N VAL A 33 18.25 5.56 6.53
CA VAL A 33 16.87 5.95 6.87
C VAL A 33 16.49 7.17 6.05
N ILE A 34 15.38 7.08 5.32
CA ILE A 34 14.83 8.17 4.49
C ILE A 34 13.49 8.66 5.03
N ASP A 35 13.16 9.92 4.73
CA ASP A 35 11.92 10.58 5.18
C ASP A 35 10.70 10.32 4.27
N ARG A 36 10.91 9.85 3.04
CA ARG A 36 9.86 9.66 2.03
C ARG A 36 9.84 8.23 1.50
N VAL A 37 8.63 7.71 1.30
CA VAL A 37 8.41 6.40 0.67
C VAL A 37 8.64 6.47 -0.84
N MET A 38 9.56 5.65 -1.35
CA MET A 38 9.85 5.52 -2.78
C MET A 38 8.90 4.51 -3.44
N MET A 39 7.63 4.90 -3.62
CA MET A 39 6.62 4.05 -4.24
C MET A 39 5.80 4.85 -5.27
N LYS A 40 5.52 4.25 -6.42
CA LYS A 40 4.60 4.81 -7.42
C LYS A 40 3.26 4.11 -7.39
N ARG A 41 2.24 4.78 -7.96
CA ARG A 41 0.88 4.24 -8.11
C ARG A 41 0.83 2.88 -8.82
N ARG A 42 1.79 2.61 -9.72
CA ARG A 42 1.93 1.34 -10.44
C ARG A 42 2.27 0.16 -9.52
N ASP A 43 2.87 0.42 -8.36
CA ASP A 43 3.26 -0.61 -7.40
C ASP A 43 2.11 -0.94 -6.42
N LEU A 44 0.98 -0.21 -6.51
CA LEU A 44 -0.21 -0.44 -5.70
C LEU A 44 -1.21 -1.36 -6.43
N THR A 45 -1.22 -2.63 -6.06
CA THR A 45 -2.31 -3.54 -6.46
C THR A 45 -3.56 -3.24 -5.63
N LYS A 46 -4.59 -2.67 -6.25
CA LYS A 46 -5.91 -2.48 -5.60
C LYS A 46 -6.62 -3.81 -5.47
N SER A 47 -6.47 -4.47 -4.32
CA SER A 47 -7.05 -5.80 -4.02
C SER A 47 -8.57 -5.82 -3.75
N GLY A 48 -9.35 -4.89 -4.28
CA GLY A 48 -10.75 -4.73 -3.86
C GLY A 48 -11.67 -4.22 -4.96
N THR A 49 -11.91 -5.03 -5.99
CA THR A 49 -13.11 -4.87 -6.82
C THR A 49 -14.05 -6.02 -6.50
N VAL A 50 -15.09 -5.76 -5.69
CA VAL A 50 -16.24 -6.66 -5.63
C VAL A 50 -16.92 -6.54 -6.99
N SER A 51 -16.79 -7.58 -7.83
CA SER A 51 -17.52 -7.66 -9.08
C SER A 51 -18.99 -7.91 -8.74
N TRP A 52 -19.79 -6.84 -8.76
CA TRP A 52 -21.21 -6.90 -8.47
C TRP A 52 -21.92 -7.62 -9.64
N CYS A 53 -22.06 -8.94 -9.54
CA CYS A 53 -22.82 -9.73 -10.50
C CYS A 53 -24.33 -9.55 -10.24
N PRO A 54 -25.11 -9.01 -11.19
CA PRO A 54 -26.56 -8.83 -11.01
C PRO A 54 -27.29 -10.13 -10.66
N SER A 55 -26.78 -11.27 -11.13
CA SER A 55 -27.32 -12.61 -10.84
C SER A 55 -27.20 -13.01 -9.37
N ALA A 56 -26.10 -12.66 -8.70
CA ALA A 56 -25.90 -12.97 -7.28
C ALA A 56 -26.86 -12.18 -6.38
N MET A 57 -27.22 -10.96 -6.78
CA MET A 57 -28.15 -10.11 -6.02
C MET A 57 -29.58 -10.65 -6.01
N SER A 58 -30.02 -11.28 -7.11
CA SER A 58 -31.38 -11.85 -7.21
C SER A 58 -31.63 -12.95 -6.17
N LEU A 59 -30.63 -13.82 -5.93
CA LEU A 59 -30.74 -14.90 -4.96
C LEU A 59 -30.76 -14.39 -3.51
N ILE A 60 -29.98 -13.35 -3.20
CA ILE A 60 -29.96 -12.73 -1.86
C ILE A 60 -31.32 -12.08 -1.56
N SER A 61 -31.90 -11.39 -2.54
CA SER A 61 -33.25 -10.82 -2.44
C SER A 61 -34.31 -11.90 -2.20
N LEU A 62 -34.29 -12.98 -2.99
CA LEU A 62 -35.25 -14.09 -2.83
C LEU A 62 -35.17 -14.72 -1.44
N LEU A 63 -33.97 -14.97 -0.93
CA LEU A 63 -33.78 -15.52 0.42
C LEU A 63 -34.36 -14.60 1.49
N LEU A 64 -34.10 -13.29 1.42
CA LEU A 64 -34.68 -12.32 2.35
C LEU A 64 -36.22 -12.33 2.30
N PHE A 65 -36.82 -12.37 1.11
CA PHE A 65 -38.27 -12.45 0.96
C PHE A 65 -38.87 -13.74 1.57
N VAL A 66 -38.20 -14.88 1.38
CA VAL A 66 -38.61 -16.16 1.99
C VAL A 66 -38.54 -16.10 3.51
N PHE A 67 -37.46 -15.58 4.09
CA PHE A 67 -37.31 -15.47 5.55
C PHE A 67 -38.30 -14.46 6.17
N ILE A 68 -38.62 -13.36 5.50
CA ILE A 68 -39.60 -12.37 5.98
C ILE A 68 -41.01 -12.96 5.95
N LYS A 69 -41.39 -13.70 4.91
CA LYS A 69 -42.70 -14.36 4.81
C LYS A 69 -42.85 -15.57 5.72
N ALA A 70 -41.76 -16.26 6.05
CA ALA A 70 -41.76 -17.40 6.97
C ALA A 70 -41.87 -17.01 8.46
N LYS A 71 -41.75 -15.72 8.79
CA LYS A 71 -41.86 -15.20 10.17
C LYS A 71 -43.17 -14.44 10.43
N LEU A 72 -44.13 -14.52 9.51
CA LEU A 72 -45.50 -13.99 9.64
C LEU A 72 -46.51 -15.13 9.70
#